data_AF-A0A8T3SKS0-F1
#
_entry.id   AF-A0A8T3SKS0-F1
#
_cell.length_a   1.000
_cell.length_b   1.000
_cell.length_c   1.000
_cell.angle_alpha   90.00
_cell.angle_beta   90.00
_cell.angle_gamma   90.00
#
_symmetry.space_group_name_H-M   'P 1'
#
loop_
_entity.id
_entity.type
_entity.pdbx_description
1 polymer ?
#
loop_
_entity_poly.entity_id
_entity_poly.type
_entity_poly.pdbx_seq_one_letter_code
_entity_poly.pdbx_strand_id
1 'polypeptide(L)'
;MTLLPPPQLVRPFDGMSSAGVLAAGGGPAVLRWAVKSAGPDVVAGLAIPFGVGDYIGRVFDAQTDVGELLGLPLLFEHGHDPAIKAIGEITDWAKLEEGIWIQGELAKRHDYIERIKRMLREGRLSFSSATSRLAAVAGADSERKASWPIQEISLTRQPANARAAVYRL
;
A
#
# COMPACT_ATOMS: atom_id res chain seq x y z
N MET A 1 -0.27 9.35 42.42
CA MET A 1 0.28 9.81 41.13
C MET A 1 -0.37 8.96 40.05
N THR A 2 -1.48 9.44 39.49
CA THR A 2 -2.28 8.66 38.53
C THR A 2 -1.69 8.88 37.14
N LEU A 3 -1.12 7.82 36.56
CA LEU A 3 -0.63 7.84 35.19
C LEU A 3 -1.82 8.07 34.25
N LEU A 4 -1.75 9.13 33.44
CA LEU A 4 -2.66 9.33 32.32
C LEU A 4 -2.52 8.15 31.35
N PRO A 5 -3.62 7.60 30.81
CA PRO A 5 -3.53 6.59 29.77
C PRO A 5 -2.78 7.17 28.55
N PRO A 6 -2.04 6.35 27.80
CA PRO A 6 -1.38 6.80 26.58
C PRO A 6 -2.43 7.39 25.63
N PRO A 7 -2.09 8.45 24.86
CA PRO A 7 -3.01 9.02 23.89
C PRO A 7 -3.48 7.91 22.95
N GLN A 8 -4.79 7.70 22.88
CA GLN A 8 -5.35 6.79 21.90
C GLN A 8 -5.10 7.39 20.52
N LEU A 9 -4.31 6.70 19.70
CA LEU A 9 -4.09 7.05 18.32
C LEU A 9 -5.44 6.84 17.60
N VAL A 10 -6.24 7.90 17.45
CA VAL A 10 -7.44 7.85 16.61
C VAL A 10 -6.95 7.65 15.19
N ARG A 11 -7.08 6.43 14.64
CA ARG A 11 -6.68 6.17 13.26
C ARG A 11 -7.73 6.80 12.35
N PRO A 12 -7.32 7.56 11.32
CA PRO A 12 -8.27 8.28 10.46
C PRO A 12 -9.32 7.38 9.79
N PHE A 13 -9.11 6.07 9.72
CA PHE A 13 -10.06 5.10 9.15
C PHE A 13 -10.81 4.22 10.17
N ASP A 14 -10.57 4.39 11.47
CA ASP A 14 -11.29 3.61 12.50
C ASP A 14 -12.80 3.87 12.42
N GLY A 15 -13.57 2.82 12.15
CA GLY A 15 -15.04 2.88 12.04
C GLY A 15 -15.57 3.39 10.69
N MET A 16 -14.71 3.63 9.69
CA MET A 16 -15.16 4.00 8.34
C MET A 16 -15.54 2.76 7.52
N SER A 17 -16.62 2.86 6.74
CA SER A 17 -16.95 1.86 5.72
C SER A 17 -15.91 1.89 4.59
N SER A 18 -15.79 0.79 3.82
CA SER A 18 -14.92 0.75 2.63
C SER A 18 -15.17 1.94 1.71
N ALA A 19 -16.44 2.34 1.54
CA ALA A 19 -16.82 3.52 0.77
C ALA A 19 -16.28 4.84 1.36
N GLY A 20 -16.22 4.97 2.69
CA GLY A 20 -15.66 6.14 3.38
C GLY A 20 -14.14 6.27 3.22
N VAL A 21 -13.40 5.17 3.31
CA VAL A 21 -11.94 5.13 3.07
C VAL A 21 -11.63 5.50 1.62
N LEU A 22 -12.41 4.98 0.67
CA LEU A 22 -12.25 5.24 -0.76
C LEU A 22 -12.56 6.70 -1.15
N ALA A 23 -13.51 7.35 -0.47
CA ALA A 23 -13.88 8.74 -0.70
C ALA A 23 -12.82 9.74 -0.19
N ALA A 24 -12.15 9.42 0.93
CA ALA A 24 -11.04 10.22 1.46
C ALA A 24 -9.84 10.29 0.50
N GLY A 25 -9.68 9.29 -0.37
CA GLY A 25 -8.58 9.22 -1.34
C GLY A 25 -8.68 10.16 -2.54
N GLY A 26 -9.76 10.93 -2.73
CA GLY A 26 -9.85 12.02 -3.73
C GLY A 26 -9.55 11.63 -5.19
N GLY A 27 -10.55 11.19 -5.96
CA GLY A 27 -10.43 11.06 -7.42
C GLY A 27 -11.68 10.49 -8.11
N PRO A 28 -11.89 10.74 -9.42
CA PRO A 28 -13.06 10.26 -10.15
C PRO A 28 -13.15 8.72 -10.14
N ALA A 29 -14.38 8.21 -10.16
CA ALA A 29 -14.75 6.81 -9.88
C ALA A 29 -14.09 5.71 -10.75
N VAL A 30 -13.32 6.07 -11.77
CA VAL A 30 -12.79 5.14 -12.77
C VAL A 30 -11.60 4.33 -12.27
N LEU A 31 -10.95 4.72 -11.16
CA LEU A 31 -9.89 3.95 -10.53
C LEU A 31 -10.00 4.03 -9.00
N ARG A 32 -11.06 3.43 -8.45
CA ARG A 32 -11.31 3.37 -6.99
C ARG A 32 -10.13 2.80 -6.18
N TRP A 33 -9.31 1.94 -6.79
CA TRP A 33 -8.20 1.24 -6.14
C TRP A 33 -6.83 1.87 -6.34
N ALA A 34 -6.75 2.90 -7.19
CA ALA A 34 -5.48 3.53 -7.54
C ALA A 34 -4.81 4.21 -6.35
N VAL A 35 -3.48 4.31 -6.44
CA VAL A 35 -2.69 5.19 -5.58
C VAL A 35 -3.01 6.63 -5.92
N LYS A 36 -3.34 7.41 -4.90
CA LYS A 36 -3.75 8.81 -5.02
C LYS A 36 -2.99 9.67 -4.01
N SER A 37 -2.86 10.95 -4.35
CA SER A 37 -2.48 11.97 -3.38
C SER A 37 -3.70 12.24 -2.49
N ALA A 38 -3.63 11.86 -1.22
CA ALA A 38 -4.69 12.10 -0.24
C ALA A 38 -4.44 13.40 0.58
N GLY A 39 -3.31 14.06 0.35
CA GLY A 39 -2.92 15.33 0.93
C GLY A 39 -1.62 15.85 0.28
N PRO A 40 -1.04 16.97 0.77
CA PRO A 40 0.18 17.54 0.20
C PRO A 40 1.37 16.57 0.18
N ASP A 41 1.46 15.72 1.20
CA ASP A 41 2.53 14.73 1.40
C ASP A 41 1.96 13.36 1.78
N VAL A 42 0.65 13.14 1.60
CA VAL A 42 -0.01 11.89 1.95
C VAL A 42 -0.40 11.15 0.69
N VAL A 43 -0.08 9.87 0.65
CA VAL A 43 -0.40 8.95 -0.44
C VAL A 43 -1.21 7.78 0.09
N ALA A 44 -2.29 7.41 -0.61
CA ALA A 44 -3.15 6.31 -0.20
C ALA A 44 -3.65 5.50 -1.39
N GLY A 45 -3.92 4.21 -1.20
CA GLY A 45 -4.32 3.32 -2.28
C GLY A 45 -4.35 1.84 -1.90
N LEU A 46 -4.83 1.01 -2.82
CA LEU A 46 -4.85 -0.44 -2.65
C LEU A 46 -3.45 -1.02 -2.96
N ALA A 47 -2.78 -1.56 -1.95
CA ALA A 47 -1.46 -2.16 -2.10
C ALA A 47 -1.50 -3.66 -2.40
N ILE A 48 -2.50 -4.36 -1.87
CA ILE A 48 -2.62 -5.81 -2.00
C ILE A 48 -4.05 -6.14 -2.40
N PRO A 49 -4.33 -6.29 -3.69
CA PRO A 49 -5.64 -6.69 -4.17
C PRO A 49 -5.95 -8.15 -3.79
N PHE A 50 -7.15 -8.40 -3.30
CA PHE A 50 -7.63 -9.76 -3.05
C PHE A 50 -8.27 -10.39 -4.29
N GLY A 51 -8.21 -11.73 -4.35
CA GLY A 51 -8.91 -12.54 -5.35
C GLY A 51 -8.35 -12.47 -6.77
N VAL A 52 -7.21 -11.80 -7.00
CA VAL A 52 -6.51 -11.79 -8.29
C VAL A 52 -5.08 -12.21 -8.13
N GLY A 53 -4.65 -13.11 -9.00
CA GLY A 53 -3.27 -13.56 -9.09
C GLY A 53 -2.32 -12.42 -9.40
N ASP A 54 -1.17 -12.40 -8.72
CA ASP A 54 -0.02 -11.63 -9.18
C ASP A 54 0.59 -12.24 -10.47
N TYR A 55 1.70 -11.68 -10.95
CA TYR A 55 2.38 -12.15 -12.17
C TYR A 55 2.85 -13.61 -12.15
N ILE A 56 2.88 -14.27 -10.98
CA ILE A 56 3.17 -15.70 -10.84
C ILE A 56 1.92 -16.52 -10.49
N GLY A 57 0.72 -15.94 -10.64
CA GLY A 57 -0.56 -16.60 -10.41
C GLY A 57 -0.93 -16.77 -8.95
N ARG A 58 -0.23 -16.14 -8.00
CA ARG A 58 -0.50 -16.29 -6.57
C ARG A 58 -1.50 -15.25 -6.08
N VAL A 59 -2.45 -15.71 -5.27
CA VAL A 59 -3.61 -14.91 -4.85
C VAL A 59 -3.50 -14.56 -3.37
N PHE A 60 -3.85 -13.31 -3.05
CA PHE A 60 -4.09 -12.85 -1.69
C PHE A 60 -5.59 -12.91 -1.36
N ASP A 61 -5.92 -13.16 -0.11
CA ASP A 61 -7.29 -13.08 0.38
C ASP A 61 -7.37 -12.55 1.83
N ALA A 62 -8.60 -12.44 2.35
CA ALA A 62 -8.83 -11.93 3.70
C ALA A 62 -8.12 -12.76 4.80
N GLN A 63 -7.80 -14.02 4.52
CA GLN A 63 -7.10 -14.95 5.40
C GLN A 63 -5.58 -14.93 5.21
N THR A 64 -5.04 -14.20 4.24
CA THR A 64 -3.59 -14.02 4.13
C THR A 64 -3.09 -13.19 5.33
N ASP A 65 -2.15 -13.75 6.07
CA ASP A 65 -1.42 -13.02 7.10
C ASP A 65 -0.36 -12.14 6.43
N VAL A 66 -0.41 -10.84 6.69
CA VAL A 66 0.50 -9.85 6.10
C VAL A 66 1.46 -9.23 7.12
N GLY A 67 1.33 -9.58 8.41
CA GLY A 67 2.08 -8.96 9.50
C GLY A 67 1.65 -7.51 9.80
N GLU A 68 2.48 -6.83 10.59
CA GLU A 68 2.32 -5.40 10.92
C GLU A 68 2.84 -4.53 9.77
N LEU A 69 2.08 -3.50 9.41
CA LEU A 69 2.40 -2.61 8.30
C LEU A 69 2.78 -1.20 8.75
N LEU A 70 2.37 -0.79 9.96
CA LEU A 70 2.64 0.54 10.48
C LEU A 70 4.14 0.76 10.68
N GLY A 71 4.65 1.89 10.18
CA GLY A 71 6.07 2.25 10.26
C GLY A 71 6.97 1.51 9.27
N LEU A 72 6.42 0.66 8.40
CA LEU A 72 7.21 0.08 7.31
C LEU A 72 7.69 1.18 6.35
N PRO A 73 8.90 1.04 5.79
CA PRO A 73 9.42 2.00 4.84
C PRO A 73 8.57 2.02 3.57
N LEU A 74 8.26 3.23 3.09
CA LEU A 74 7.74 3.46 1.75
C LEU A 74 8.92 3.73 0.82
N LEU A 75 9.11 2.86 -0.16
CA LEU A 75 10.21 2.93 -1.11
C LEU A 75 9.74 3.38 -2.50
N PHE A 76 10.69 3.70 -3.36
CA PHE A 76 10.49 3.84 -4.80
C PHE A 76 11.15 2.67 -5.54
N GLU A 77 10.39 1.99 -6.40
CA GLU A 77 10.87 0.87 -7.23
C GLU A 77 11.62 -0.22 -6.44
N HIS A 78 11.16 -0.56 -5.23
CA HIS A 78 11.80 -1.50 -4.31
C HIS A 78 13.27 -1.14 -3.99
N GLY A 79 13.62 0.15 -4.09
CA GLY A 79 14.98 0.65 -3.87
C GLY A 79 15.96 0.37 -5.01
N HIS A 80 15.49 -0.08 -6.17
CA HIS A 80 16.32 -0.33 -7.35
C HIS A 80 16.69 0.95 -8.12
N ASP A 81 15.99 2.06 -7.89
CA ASP A 81 16.42 3.33 -8.47
C ASP A 81 17.69 3.81 -7.75
N PRO A 82 18.76 4.13 -8.49
CA PRO A 82 20.06 4.46 -7.90
C PRO A 82 20.04 5.80 -7.14
N ALA A 83 19.09 6.69 -7.44
CA ALA A 83 18.97 8.01 -6.85
C ALA A 83 17.85 8.10 -5.80
N ILE A 84 16.78 7.32 -5.94
CA ILE A 84 15.58 7.39 -5.10
C ILE A 84 15.35 6.04 -4.43
N LYS A 85 15.48 5.97 -3.11
CA LYS A 85 15.28 4.72 -2.35
C LYS A 85 14.09 4.82 -1.41
N ALA A 86 14.32 5.30 -0.19
CA ALA A 86 13.26 5.53 0.78
C ALA A 86 12.64 6.91 0.56
N ILE A 87 11.32 6.94 0.48
CA ILE A 87 10.54 8.13 0.13
C ILE A 87 9.47 8.46 1.17
N GLY A 88 9.41 7.69 2.26
CA GLY A 88 8.42 7.86 3.31
C GLY A 88 8.27 6.63 4.20
N GLU A 89 7.14 6.58 4.89
CA GLU A 89 6.73 5.45 5.73
C GLU A 89 5.22 5.24 5.69
N ILE A 90 4.77 4.04 6.03
CA ILE A 90 3.35 3.71 6.17
C ILE A 90 2.84 4.24 7.51
N THR A 91 1.80 5.08 7.45
CA THR A 91 1.22 5.76 8.61
C THR A 91 -0.15 5.25 9.00
N ASP A 92 -0.86 4.58 8.08
CA ASP A 92 -2.11 3.88 8.40
C ASP A 92 -2.39 2.77 7.38
N TRP A 93 -3.25 1.82 7.76
CA TRP A 93 -3.71 0.77 6.86
C TRP A 93 -5.07 0.20 7.30
N ALA A 94 -5.82 -0.31 6.34
CA ALA A 94 -7.10 -0.97 6.59
C ALA A 94 -7.23 -2.23 5.71
N LYS A 95 -7.75 -3.31 6.30
CA LYS A 95 -8.20 -4.47 5.54
C LYS A 95 -9.63 -4.22 5.05
N LEU A 96 -9.79 -4.09 3.75
CA LEU A 96 -11.08 -3.94 3.06
C LEU A 96 -11.50 -5.28 2.44
N GLU A 97 -12.72 -5.34 1.90
CA GLU A 97 -13.20 -6.49 1.14
C GLU A 97 -12.36 -6.72 -0.12
N GLU A 98 -11.95 -5.64 -0.79
CA GLU A 98 -11.19 -5.69 -2.03
C GLU A 98 -9.69 -5.96 -1.84
N GLY A 99 -9.17 -5.85 -0.61
CA GLY A 99 -7.75 -6.00 -0.31
C GLY A 99 -7.24 -5.11 0.81
N ILE A 100 -5.92 -4.94 0.86
CA ILE A 100 -5.28 -4.09 1.86
C ILE A 100 -5.08 -2.68 1.30
N TRP A 101 -5.77 -1.73 1.93
CA TRP A 101 -5.60 -0.32 1.71
C TRP A 101 -4.53 0.22 2.64
N ILE A 102 -3.65 1.07 2.12
CA ILE A 102 -2.59 1.68 2.92
C ILE A 102 -2.57 3.19 2.71
N GLN A 103 -2.04 3.87 3.72
CA GLN A 103 -1.68 5.28 3.69
C GLN A 103 -0.22 5.42 4.10
N GLY A 104 0.52 6.23 3.37
CA GLY A 104 1.89 6.61 3.70
C GLY A 104 2.07 8.12 3.71
N GLU A 105 3.06 8.57 4.49
CA GLU A 105 3.55 9.94 4.46
C GLU A 105 4.87 10.01 3.69
N LEU A 106 4.95 10.96 2.77
CA LEU A 106 6.10 11.24 1.94
C LEU A 106 7.13 12.10 2.70
N ALA A 107 8.41 11.72 2.62
CA ALA A 107 9.50 12.42 3.27
C ALA A 107 9.81 13.77 2.58
N LYS A 108 9.40 14.86 3.22
CA LYS A 108 9.52 16.24 2.69
C LYS A 108 10.94 16.71 2.35
N ARG A 109 11.96 16.13 2.99
CA ARG A 109 13.38 16.52 2.81
C ARG A 109 14.07 15.77 1.67
N HIS A 110 13.35 14.94 0.91
CA HIS A 110 13.93 14.19 -0.19
C HIS A 110 13.93 15.05 -1.47
N ASP A 111 15.11 15.23 -2.09
CA ASP A 111 15.30 16.09 -3.27
C ASP A 111 14.42 15.70 -4.48
N TYR A 112 13.90 14.47 -4.48
CA TYR A 112 13.07 13.93 -5.55
C TYR A 112 11.57 13.87 -5.24
N ILE A 113 11.13 14.40 -4.09
CA ILE A 113 9.74 14.25 -3.66
C ILE A 113 8.75 14.92 -4.63
N GLU A 114 9.11 16.06 -5.21
CA GLU A 114 8.27 16.76 -6.19
C GLU A 114 8.14 15.98 -7.50
N ARG A 115 9.19 15.24 -7.90
CA ARG A 115 9.12 14.34 -9.05
C ARG A 115 8.16 13.18 -8.79
N ILE A 116 8.18 12.61 -7.58
CA ILE A 116 7.28 11.52 -7.17
C ILE A 116 5.84 12.03 -7.14
N LYS A 117 5.59 13.17 -6.50
CA LYS A 117 4.26 13.80 -6.46
C LYS A 117 3.72 14.10 -7.87
N ARG A 118 4.58 14.54 -8.80
CA ARG A 118 4.18 14.72 -10.20
C ARG A 118 3.76 13.38 -10.83
N MET A 119 4.55 12.31 -10.67
CA MET A 119 4.20 10.98 -11.20
C MET A 119 2.92 10.41 -10.59
N LEU A 120 2.67 10.66 -9.30
CA LEU A 120 1.39 10.32 -8.63
C LEU A 120 0.21 11.07 -9.27
N ARG A 121 0.34 12.39 -9.49
CA ARG A 121 -0.69 13.20 -10.17
C ARG A 121 -0.95 12.76 -11.61
N GLU A 122 0.10 12.30 -12.31
CA GLU A 122 0.00 11.74 -13.66
C GLU A 122 -0.58 10.31 -13.68
N GLY A 123 -0.85 9.69 -12.53
CA GLY A 123 -1.39 8.33 -12.46
C GLY A 123 -0.40 7.24 -12.89
N ARG A 124 0.91 7.49 -12.74
CA ARG A 124 1.97 6.60 -13.26
C ARG A 124 2.58 5.67 -12.22
N LEU A 125 2.12 5.75 -10.98
CA LEU A 125 2.64 4.97 -9.87
C LEU A 125 1.54 4.15 -9.23
N SER A 126 1.90 2.95 -8.82
CA SER A 126 1.05 1.96 -8.17
C SER A 126 1.78 1.43 -6.94
N PHE A 127 1.04 0.89 -5.97
CA PHE A 127 1.66 0.21 -4.85
C PHE A 127 2.10 -1.21 -5.23
N SER A 128 3.19 -1.65 -4.64
CA SER A 128 3.61 -3.04 -4.62
C SER A 128 4.16 -3.38 -3.23
N SER A 129 4.15 -4.66 -2.87
CA SER A 129 4.68 -5.15 -1.60
C SER A 129 5.76 -6.20 -1.84
N ALA A 130 6.80 -6.19 -1.02
CA ALA A 130 7.74 -7.29 -0.92
C ALA A 130 7.74 -7.89 0.48
N THR A 131 8.12 -9.15 0.50
CA THR A 131 8.24 -9.99 1.69
C THR A 131 9.60 -10.67 1.70
N SER A 132 10.00 -11.22 2.84
CA SER A 132 11.20 -12.06 2.93
C SER A 132 10.92 -13.51 2.57
N ARG A 133 11.93 -14.38 2.72
CA ARG A 133 11.84 -15.83 2.50
C ARG A 133 10.82 -16.56 3.39
N LEU A 134 10.16 -15.87 4.33
CA LEU A 134 9.14 -16.43 5.22
C LEU A 134 7.75 -16.51 4.57
N ALA A 135 7.61 -16.13 3.29
CA ALA A 135 6.36 -16.30 2.56
C ALA A 135 5.95 -17.77 2.43
N ALA A 136 4.68 -18.06 2.68
CA ALA A 136 4.13 -19.41 2.62
C ALA A 136 2.83 -19.46 1.81
N VAL A 137 2.64 -20.57 1.10
CA VAL A 137 1.38 -20.92 0.41
C VAL A 137 0.52 -21.79 1.31
N ALA A 138 -0.79 -21.78 1.11
CA ALA A 138 -1.75 -22.51 1.96
C ALA A 138 -1.74 -24.04 1.81
N GLY A 139 -0.81 -24.56 1.01
CA GLY A 139 -0.63 -25.96 0.67
C GLY A 139 0.23 -26.08 -0.60
N ALA A 140 0.76 -27.27 -0.87
CA ALA A 140 1.68 -27.50 -2.01
C ALA A 140 1.05 -27.09 -3.36
N ASP A 141 -0.25 -27.32 -3.52
CA ASP A 141 -0.99 -27.05 -4.76
C ASP A 141 -1.89 -25.80 -4.69
N SER A 142 -1.76 -24.99 -3.63
CA SER A 142 -2.62 -23.82 -3.45
C SER A 142 -2.02 -22.57 -4.09
N GLU A 143 -2.79 -21.89 -4.94
CA GLU A 143 -2.44 -20.56 -5.46
C GLU A 143 -2.51 -19.48 -4.36
N ARG A 144 -3.18 -19.76 -3.23
CA ARG A 144 -3.37 -18.83 -2.12
C ARG A 144 -2.11 -18.67 -1.29
N LYS A 145 -1.72 -17.41 -1.05
CA LYS A 145 -0.70 -17.05 -0.07
C LYS A 145 -1.30 -17.15 1.33
N ALA A 146 -0.75 -18.06 2.15
CA ALA A 146 -1.14 -18.18 3.55
C ALA A 146 -0.49 -17.11 4.42
N SER A 147 0.80 -16.88 4.21
CA SER A 147 1.56 -15.85 4.92
C SER A 147 2.43 -15.08 3.93
N TRP A 148 2.42 -13.77 4.07
CA TRP A 148 3.21 -12.82 3.31
C TRP A 148 3.67 -11.69 4.23
N PRO A 149 4.61 -11.94 5.17
CA PRO A 149 5.04 -10.93 6.13
C PRO A 149 5.71 -9.78 5.38
N ILE A 150 5.02 -8.64 5.28
CA ILE A 150 5.49 -7.53 4.46
C ILE A 150 6.66 -6.85 5.16
N GLN A 151 7.70 -6.54 4.38
CA GLN A 151 8.88 -5.82 4.89
C GLN A 151 9.02 -4.43 4.32
N GLU A 152 8.41 -4.19 3.15
CA GLU A 152 8.36 -2.87 2.54
C GLU A 152 7.15 -2.76 1.63
N ILE A 153 6.74 -1.51 1.43
CA ILE A 153 5.82 -1.11 0.37
C ILE A 153 6.57 -0.18 -0.57
N SER A 154 6.34 -0.34 -1.86
CA SER A 154 6.94 0.49 -2.90
C SER A 154 5.89 1.22 -3.73
N LEU A 155 6.19 2.47 -4.08
CA LEU A 155 5.63 3.09 -5.29
C LEU A 155 6.44 2.61 -6.49
N THR A 156 5.76 1.97 -7.44
CA THR A 156 6.38 1.42 -8.66
C THR A 156 5.60 1.79 -9.90
N ARG A 157 6.31 1.89 -11.03
CA ARG A 157 5.70 1.97 -12.36
C ARG A 157 5.21 0.62 -12.87
N GLN A 158 5.59 -0.50 -12.26
CA GLN A 158 5.29 -1.86 -12.74
C GLN A 158 4.88 -2.74 -11.55
N PRO A 159 3.62 -2.65 -11.09
CA PRO A 159 3.17 -3.45 -9.96
C PRO A 159 3.09 -4.93 -10.34
N ALA A 160 3.43 -5.79 -9.38
CA ALA A 160 3.29 -7.25 -9.51
C ALA A 160 1.84 -7.72 -9.75
N ASN A 161 0.84 -6.96 -9.31
CA ASN A 161 -0.58 -7.27 -9.48
C ASN A 161 -1.26 -6.20 -10.34
N ALA A 162 -1.89 -6.63 -11.45
CA ALA A 162 -2.54 -5.72 -12.39
C ALA A 162 -3.71 -4.92 -11.79
N ARG A 163 -4.37 -5.41 -10.72
CA ARG A 163 -5.41 -4.63 -10.02
C ARG A 163 -4.85 -3.49 -9.17
N ALA A 164 -3.57 -3.52 -8.85
CA ALA A 164 -2.90 -2.38 -8.22
C ALA A 164 -2.52 -1.31 -9.27
N ALA A 165 -2.49 -1.67 -10.57
CA ALA A 165 -2.11 -0.75 -11.63
C ALA A 165 -3.10 0.42 -11.76
N VAL A 166 -2.55 1.63 -11.79
CA VAL A 166 -3.30 2.88 -11.97
C VAL A 166 -3.57 3.17 -13.46
N TYR A 167 -3.00 2.41 -14.38
CA TYR A 167 -3.21 2.54 -15.83
C TYR A 167 -3.79 1.23 -16.39
N ARG A 168 -4.79 1.32 -17.29
CA ARG A 168 -5.16 0.19 -18.15
C ARG A 168 -4.07 0.06 -19.22
N LEU A 169 -3.51 -1.16 -19.34
CA LEU A 169 -2.80 -1.58 -20.55
C LEU A 169 -3.79 -1.76 -21.71
#